data_AF-A0A520AUI8-F1
#
_entry.id   AF-A0A520AUI8-F1
#
_cell.length_a   1.000
_cell.length_b   1.000
_cell.length_c   1.000
_cell.angle_alpha   90.00
_cell.angle_beta   90.00
_cell.angle_gamma   90.00
#
_symmetry.space_group_name_H-M   'P 1'
#
loop_
_entity.id
_entity.type
_entity.pdbx_description
1 polymer ?
#
loop_
_entity_poly.entity_id
_entity_poly.type
_entity_poly.pdbx_seq_one_letter_code
_entity_poly.pdbx_strand_id
1 'polypeptide(L)' 'LKQFKRVHLKAGEEKTVELNLTAEDFALFNANDQEVAEKGSFIIVIGSSSDKLKLQGKVTLTADHFIK' A
#
# COMPACT_ATOMS: atom_id res chain seq x y z
N LEU A 1 7.40 1.11 -3.06
CA LEU A 1 6.37 0.25 -3.68
C LEU A 1 6.00 -0.81 -2.65
N LYS A 2 4.72 -1.00 -2.34
CA LYS A 2 4.29 -2.00 -1.33
C LYS A 2 3.68 -3.25 -1.97
N GLN A 3 2.88 -3.08 -3.03
CA GLN A 3 2.32 -4.20 -3.79
C GLN A 3 2.31 -3.93 -5.30
N PHE A 4 2.34 -4.99 -6.11
CA PHE A 4 2.09 -4.92 -7.54
C PHE A 4 1.46 -6.21 -8.06
N LYS A 5 0.71 -6.13 -9.17
CA LYS A 5 0.20 -7.31 -9.87
C LYS A 5 0.31 -7.11 -11.37
N ARG A 6 0.98 -8.05 -12.05
CA ARG A 6 1.00 -8.11 -13.52
C ARG A 6 -0.23 -8.88 -13.98
N VAL A 7 -1.00 -8.28 -14.88
CA VAL A 7 -2.25 -8.86 -15.40
C VAL A 7 -2.17 -8.96 -16.91
N HIS A 8 -2.56 -10.11 -17.46
CA HIS A 8 -2.74 -10.30 -18.89
C HIS A 8 -4.20 -10.07 -19.27
N LEU A 9 -4.45 -9.31 -20.32
CA LEU A 9 -5.78 -8.98 -20.83
C LEU A 9 -5.82 -9.25 -22.34
N LYS A 10 -6.91 -9.85 -22.81
CA LYS A 10 -7.25 -9.85 -24.23
C LYS A 10 -7.77 -8.46 -24.64
N ALA A 11 -7.79 -8.19 -25.94
CA ALA A 11 -8.37 -6.94 -26.45
C ALA A 11 -9.83 -6.80 -26.00
N GLY A 12 -10.14 -5.68 -25.33
CA GLY A 12 -11.48 -5.39 -24.79
C GLY A 12 -11.82 -6.09 -23.46
N GLU A 13 -10.91 -6.87 -22.87
CA GLU A 13 -11.13 -7.52 -21.57
C GLU A 13 -10.83 -6.55 -20.41
N GLU A 14 -11.68 -6.57 -19.39
CA GLU A 14 -11.46 -5.87 -18.11
C GLU A 14 -11.27 -6.88 -16.97
N LYS A 15 -10.44 -6.54 -15.99
CA LYS A 15 -10.23 -7.35 -14.78
C LYS A 15 -10.19 -6.48 -13.53
N THR A 16 -10.88 -6.95 -12.50
CA THR A 16 -10.73 -6.44 -11.13
C THR A 16 -9.42 -6.94 -10.53
N VAL A 17 -8.66 -6.02 -9.92
CA VAL A 17 -7.40 -6.33 -9.25
C VAL A 17 -7.53 -6.03 -7.76
N GLU A 18 -7.27 -7.04 -6.95
CA GLU A 18 -7.18 -6.92 -5.49
C GLU A 18 -5.72 -7.00 -5.06
N LEU A 19 -5.31 -6.07 -4.20
CA LEU A 19 -4.02 -6.03 -3.53
C LEU A 19 -4.29 -5.96 -2.03
N ASN A 20 -3.68 -6.86 -1.27
CA ASN A 20 -3.81 -6.89 0.18
C ASN A 20 -2.66 -6.11 0.80
N LEU A 21 -3.01 -5.13 1.65
CA LEU A 21 -2.06 -4.39 2.46
C LEU A 21 -2.19 -4.84 3.92
N THR A 22 -1.08 -5.15 4.55
CA THR A 22 -1.01 -5.51 5.98
C THR A 22 -0.37 -4.38 6.78
N ALA A 23 -0.29 -4.50 8.11
CA ALA A 23 0.33 -3.47 8.95
C ALA A 23 1.82 -3.27 8.56
N GLU A 24 2.51 -4.35 8.22
CA GLU A 24 3.91 -4.36 7.77
C GLU A 24 4.13 -3.47 6.53
N ASP A 25 3.13 -3.33 5.66
CA ASP A 25 3.22 -2.42 4.51
C ASP A 25 3.30 -0.94 4.91
N PHE A 26 2.89 -0.59 6.13
CA PHE A 26 2.95 0.75 6.67
C PHE A 26 4.06 0.93 7.71
N ALA A 27 4.84 -0.13 7.98
CA ALA A 27 5.85 -0.11 9.02
C ALA A 27 7.11 0.66 8.63
N LEU A 28 7.77 1.21 9.65
CA LEU A 28 9.07 1.85 9.62
C LEU A 28 9.83 1.50 10.92
N PHE A 29 11.15 1.71 10.93
CA PHE A 29 11.93 1.65 12.16
C PHE A 29 11.83 2.97 12.90
N ASN A 30 11.30 2.94 14.13
CA ASN A 30 11.24 4.11 14.98
C ASN A 30 12.60 4.43 15.62
N ALA A 31 12.67 5.49 16.43
CA ALA A 31 13.92 5.92 17.09
C ALA A 31 14.51 4.93 18.10
N ASN A 32 13.78 3.87 18.45
CA ASN A 32 14.23 2.80 19.35
C ASN A 32 14.58 1.51 18.59
N ASP A 33 14.79 1.58 17.28
CA ASP A 33 15.03 0.43 16.39
C ASP A 33 13.92 -0.63 16.40
N GLN A 34 12.67 -0.21 16.68
CA GLN A 34 11.50 -1.09 16.63
C GLN A 34 10.78 -0.91 15.30
N GLU A 35 10.44 -2.02 14.64
CA GLU A 35 9.59 -2.00 13.45
C GLU A 35 8.13 -1.79 13.87
N VAL A 36 7.54 -0.67 13.45
CA VAL A 36 6.20 -0.25 13.85
C VAL A 36 5.48 0.44 12.70
N ALA A 37 4.21 0.09 12.50
CA ALA A 37 3.28 0.87 11.70
C ALA A 37 2.53 1.84 12.60
N GLU A 38 2.95 3.11 12.56
CA GLU A 38 2.39 4.15 13.41
C GLU A 38 0.96 4.49 13.02
N LYS A 39 0.11 4.78 14.01
CA LYS A 39 -1.23 5.30 13.78
C LYS A 39 -1.15 6.59 13.00
N GLY A 40 -2.05 6.76 12.04
CA GLY A 40 -2.01 7.92 11.19
C GLY A 40 -2.69 7.72 9.86
N SER A 41 -2.68 8.79 9.07
CA SER A 41 -3.25 8.84 7.75
C SER A 41 -2.21 8.45 6.70
N PHE A 42 -2.53 7.45 5.88
CA PHE A 42 -1.69 7.02 4.77
C PHE A 42 -2.41 7.29 3.46
N ILE A 43 -1.66 7.80 2.49
CA ILE A 43 -2.13 7.96 1.12
C ILE A 43 -1.74 6.72 0.34
N ILE A 44 -2.72 6.02 -0.21
CA ILE A 44 -2.53 4.93 -1.14
C ILE A 44 -2.57 5.51 -2.55
N VAL A 45 -1.53 5.27 -3.34
CA VAL A 45 -1.46 5.69 -4.75
C VAL A 45 -1.33 4.46 -5.65
N ILE A 46 -2.09 4.43 -6.74
CA ILE A 46 -2.04 3.37 -7.76
C ILE A 46 -1.72 4.02 -9.10
N GLY A 47 -0.69 3.49 -9.76
CA GLY A 47 -0.17 4.04 -11.01
C GLY A 47 0.46 2.97 -11.88
N SER A 48 0.67 3.31 -13.15
CA SER A 48 1.41 2.46 -14.10
C SER A 48 2.93 2.56 -13.89
N SER A 49 3.38 3.62 -13.24
CA SER A 49 4.77 3.87 -12.84
C SER A 49 4.79 4.82 -11.64
N SER A 50 5.95 4.98 -10.98
CA SER A 50 6.08 5.82 -9.78
C SER A 50 5.81 7.31 -10.02
N ASP A 51 5.91 7.77 -11.27
CA ASP A 51 5.65 9.13 -11.72
C ASP A 51 4.28 9.30 -12.42
N LYS A 52 3.59 8.19 -12.74
CA LYS A 52 2.27 8.20 -13.41
C LYS A 52 1.21 7.53 -12.54
N LEU A 53 0.75 8.30 -11.56
CA LEU A 53 -0.27 7.92 -10.60
C LEU A 53 -1.65 8.26 -11.16
N LYS A 54 -2.58 7.29 -11.17
CA LYS A 54 -3.93 7.46 -11.73
C LYS A 54 -5.02 7.48 -10.67
N LEU A 55 -4.85 6.70 -9.60
CA LEU A 55 -5.82 6.62 -8.52
C LEU A 55 -5.14 6.93 -7.19
N GLN A 56 -5.90 7.55 -6.30
CA GLN A 56 -5.46 7.86 -4.95
C GLN A 56 -6.60 7.57 -3.97
N GLY A 57 -6.24 7.02 -2.81
CA GLY A 57 -7.13 6.82 -1.69
C GLY A 57 -6.43 7.19 -0.38
N LYS A 58 -7.21 7.31 0.68
CA LYS A 58 -6.69 7.59 2.02
C LYS A 58 -7.21 6.52 2.98
N VAL A 59 -6.32 5.96 3.78
CA VAL A 59 -6.67 5.06 4.89
C VAL A 59 -6.11 5.63 6.18
N THR A 60 -6.70 5.27 7.31
CA THR A 60 -6.22 5.69 8.63
C THR A 60 -6.01 4.48 9.50
N LEU A 61 -4.78 4.29 9.98
CA LEU A 61 -4.49 3.38 11.08
C LEU A 61 -4.88 4.08 12.39
N THR A 62 -5.73 3.42 13.18
CA THR A 62 -6.28 4.00 14.41
C THR A 62 -5.43 3.68 15.65
N ALA A 63 -4.48 2.77 15.52
CA ALA A 63 -3.55 2.34 16.57
C ALA A 63 -2.17 2.05 15.98
N ASP A 64 -1.15 2.10 16.84
CA ASP A 64 0.20 1.68 16.48
C ASP A 64 0.25 0.15 16.43
N HIS A 65 0.86 -0.41 15.40
CA HIS A 65 1.03 -1.86 15.24
C HIS A 65 2.52 -2.19 15.23
N PHE A 66 3.00 -2.79 16.33
CA PHE A 66 4.38 -3.26 16.42
C PHE A 66 4.53 -4.59 15.69
N ILE A 67 5.51 -4.66 14.78
CA ILE A 67 5.83 -5.86 14.00
C ILE A 67 6.82 -6.69 14.82
N LYS A 68 6.59 -8.01 14.86
CA LYS A 68 7.39 -8.98 15.64
C LYS A 68 8.31 -9.80 14.76
#